data_AF-A0A7C3JHY1-F1
#
_entry.id   AF-A0A7C3JHY1-F1
#
_cell.length_a   1.000
_cell.length_b   1.000
_cell.length_c   1.000
_cell.angle_alpha   90.00
_cell.angle_beta   90.00
_cell.angle_gamma   90.00
#
_symmetry.space_group_name_H-M   'P 1'
#
loop_
_entity.id
_entity.type
_entity.pdbx_description
1 polymer ?
#
loop_
_entity_poly.entity_id
_entity_poly.type
_entity_poly.pdbx_seq_one_letter_code
_entity_poly.pdbx_strand_id
1 'polypeptide(L)'
;MLSKTKYALLCVLGIEIFYVLCVIYGLTLSGKASELHHSLFELLPLFVWGSLMSFILGAFYLALFASVLGWYVAWMHNVSLVGGAEGRA
;
A
#
# COMPACT_ATOMS: atom_id res chain seq x y z
N MET A 1 -21.24 -9.11 3.21
CA MET A 1 -20.04 -9.71 2.59
C MET A 1 -19.37 -8.64 1.73
N LEU A 2 -18.11 -8.29 2.00
CA LEU A 2 -17.34 -7.35 1.18
C LEU A 2 -16.97 -7.97 -0.17
N SER A 3 -17.05 -7.17 -1.24
CA SER A 3 -16.44 -7.53 -2.52
C SER A 3 -14.92 -7.40 -2.40
N LYS A 4 -14.21 -8.53 -2.53
CA LYS A 4 -12.75 -8.60 -2.41
C LYS A 4 -12.05 -7.69 -3.42
N THR A 5 -12.50 -7.71 -4.67
CA THR A 5 -11.93 -6.89 -5.76
C THR A 5 -12.15 -5.41 -5.51
N LYS A 6 -13.37 -4.99 -5.16
CA LYS A 6 -13.66 -3.57 -4.91
C LYS A 6 -12.86 -3.04 -3.71
N TYR A 7 -12.75 -3.83 -2.64
CA TYR A 7 -11.98 -3.46 -1.47
C TYR A 7 -10.48 -3.35 -1.78
N ALA A 8 -9.90 -4.32 -2.48
CA ALA A 8 -8.51 -4.27 -2.91
C ALA A 8 -8.21 -3.03 -3.78
N LEU A 9 -9.09 -2.69 -4.74
CA LEU A 9 -8.93 -1.49 -5.56
C LEU A 9 -8.98 -0.20 -4.74
N LEU A 10 -9.83 -0.12 -3.71
CA LEU A 10 -9.86 1.03 -2.80
C LEU A 10 -8.58 1.12 -1.97
N CYS A 11 -8.00 -0.01 -1.55
CA CYS A 11 -6.70 -0.03 -0.88
C CYS A 11 -5.58 0.46 -1.81
N VAL A 12 -5.59 0.06 -3.08
CA VAL A 12 -4.65 0.56 -4.10
C VAL A 12 -4.74 2.07 -4.24
N LEU A 13 -5.96 2.60 -4.44
CA LEU A 13 -6.16 4.04 -4.56
C LEU A 13 -5.68 4.80 -3.32
N GLY A 14 -5.96 4.27 -2.12
CA GLY A 14 -5.53 4.85 -0.86
C GLY A 14 -4.01 4.89 -0.71
N ILE A 15 -3.32 3.80 -1.03
CA ILE A 15 -1.85 3.75 -0.92
C ILE A 15 -1.17 4.61 -1.99
N GLU A 16 -1.73 4.73 -3.19
CA GLU A 16 -1.17 5.59 -4.25
C GLU A 16 -1.25 7.06 -3.85
N ILE A 17 -2.38 7.52 -3.30
CA ILE A 17 -2.50 8.88 -2.76
C ILE A 17 -1.48 9.11 -1.64
N PHE A 18 -1.37 8.17 -0.70
CA PHE A 18 -0.39 8.26 0.37
C PHE A 18 1.05 8.29 -0.15
N TYR A 19 1.37 7.48 -1.17
CA TYR A 19 2.68 7.43 -1.80
C TYR A 19 3.08 8.76 -2.40
N VAL A 20 2.18 9.41 -3.17
CA VAL A 20 2.43 10.73 -3.74
C VAL A 20 2.71 11.76 -2.65
N LEU A 21 1.89 11.77 -1.58
CA LEU A 21 2.10 12.66 -0.44
C LEU A 21 3.44 12.38 0.25
N CYS A 22 3.82 11.11 0.39
CA CYS A 22 5.08 10.66 0.99
C CYS A 22 6.29 11.18 0.19
N VAL A 23 6.26 11.04 -1.15
CA VAL A 23 7.31 11.55 -2.03
C VAL A 23 7.41 13.07 -1.96
N ILE A 24 6.28 13.79 -2.01
CA ILE A 24 6.27 15.27 -1.87
C ILE A 24 6.86 15.69 -0.52
N TYR A 25 6.49 15.01 0.56
CA TYR A 25 7.06 15.26 1.88
C TYR A 25 8.56 14.96 1.93
N GLY A 26 9.01 13.89 1.27
CA GLY A 26 10.43 13.56 1.13
C GLY A 26 11.27 14.69 0.52
N LEU A 27 10.69 15.51 -0.38
CA LEU A 27 11.36 16.68 -0.97
C LEU A 27 11.62 17.81 0.04
N THR A 28 10.90 17.84 1.17
CA THR A 28 11.07 18.88 2.20
C THR A 28 11.94 18.43 3.36
N LEU A 29 12.27 17.14 3.44
CA LEU A 29 13.12 16.57 4.48
C LEU A 29 14.60 16.94 4.27
N SER A 30 15.34 17.02 5.37
CA SER A 30 16.79 17.25 5.36
C SER A 30 17.48 16.45 6.48
N GLY A 31 18.81 16.32 6.36
CA GLY A 31 19.63 15.59 7.33
C GLY A 31 19.21 14.13 7.50
N LYS A 32 19.24 13.63 8.73
CA LYS A 32 18.99 12.22 9.05
C LYS A 32 17.60 11.71 8.69
N ALA A 33 16.59 12.59 8.68
CA ALA A 33 15.25 12.20 8.27
C ALA A 33 15.16 11.92 6.75
N SER A 34 15.87 12.69 5.93
CA SER A 34 15.94 12.47 4.47
C SER A 34 16.71 11.20 4.13
N GLU A 35 17.87 10.96 4.79
CA GLU A 35 18.63 9.72 4.63
C GLU A 35 17.75 8.49 4.88
N LEU A 36 17.05 8.46 6.03
CA LEU A 36 16.17 7.34 6.38
C LEU A 36 15.04 7.17 5.36
N HIS A 37 14.39 8.27 4.97
CA HIS A 37 13.29 8.23 4.01
C HIS A 37 13.74 7.67 2.66
N HIS A 38 14.87 8.13 2.12
CA HIS A 38 15.39 7.62 0.85
C HIS A 38 15.81 6.16 0.96
N SER A 39 16.50 5.77 2.05
CA SER A 39 16.90 4.38 2.28
C SER A 39 15.72 3.41 2.36
N LEU A 40 14.57 3.84 2.92
CA LEU A 40 13.35 3.01 2.93
C LEU A 40 12.83 2.74 1.51
N PHE A 41 12.93 3.71 0.61
CA PHE A 41 12.54 3.51 -0.78
C PHE A 41 13.55 2.68 -1.57
N GLU A 42 14.84 2.82 -1.28
CA GLU A 42 15.91 2.02 -1.90
C GLU A 42 15.89 0.53 -1.49
N LEU A 43 15.10 0.15 -0.48
CA LEU A 43 14.80 -1.28 -0.22
C LEU A 43 14.04 -1.92 -1.38
N LEU A 44 13.33 -1.13 -2.17
CA LEU A 44 12.67 -1.61 -3.38
C LEU A 44 13.72 -1.86 -4.46
N PRO A 45 13.80 -3.07 -5.03
CA PRO A 45 14.76 -3.36 -6.08
C PRO A 45 14.59 -2.38 -7.24
N LEU A 46 15.70 -1.81 -7.73
CA LEU A 46 15.77 -0.86 -8.84
C LEU A 46 15.21 0.55 -8.54
N PHE A 47 14.90 0.85 -7.27
CA PHE A 47 14.47 2.18 -6.90
C PHE A 47 15.67 3.12 -6.72
N VAL A 48 15.62 4.28 -7.38
CA VAL A 48 16.59 5.37 -7.26
C VAL A 48 15.82 6.65 -6.95
N TRP A 49 16.17 7.32 -5.85
CA TRP A 49 15.50 8.54 -5.45
C TRP A 49 15.60 9.65 -6.52
N GLY A 50 14.51 10.38 -6.75
CA GLY A 50 14.43 11.47 -7.74
C GLY A 50 14.28 11.02 -9.21
N SER A 51 14.33 9.71 -9.51
CA SER A 51 14.09 9.18 -10.85
C SER A 51 12.59 9.03 -11.14
N LEU A 52 12.13 9.55 -12.28
CA LEU A 52 10.74 9.38 -12.73
C LEU A 52 10.38 7.89 -12.91
N MET A 53 11.31 7.08 -13.42
CA MET A 53 11.08 5.64 -13.60
C MET A 53 10.93 4.94 -12.26
N SER A 54 11.73 5.31 -11.26
CA SER A 54 11.63 4.75 -9.91
C SER A 54 10.36 5.22 -9.20
N PHE A 55 9.88 6.44 -9.46
CA PHE A 55 8.58 6.89 -8.97
C PHE A 55 7.43 6.00 -9.48
N ILE A 56 7.40 5.71 -10.79
CA ILE A 56 6.39 4.82 -11.38
C ILE A 56 6.54 3.40 -10.83
N LEU A 57 7.77 2.90 -10.72
CA LEU A 57 8.07 1.58 -10.17
C LEU A 57 7.60 1.46 -8.71
N GLY A 58 7.81 2.49 -7.89
CA GLY A 58 7.36 2.56 -6.51
C GLY A 58 5.83 2.50 -6.39
N ALA A 59 5.12 3.28 -7.22
CA ALA A 59 3.66 3.22 -7.30
C ALA A 59 3.18 1.79 -7.66
N PHE A 60 3.83 1.16 -8.63
CA PHE A 60 3.50 -0.21 -9.03
C PHE A 60 3.73 -1.23 -7.91
N TYR A 61 4.86 -1.17 -7.19
CA TYR A 61 5.12 -2.05 -6.05
C TYR A 61 4.05 -1.89 -4.97
N LEU A 62 3.71 -0.66 -4.61
CA LEU A 62 2.71 -0.39 -3.58
C LEU A 62 1.31 -0.84 -4.02
N ALA A 63 0.94 -0.63 -5.28
CA ALA A 63 -0.31 -1.13 -5.84
C ALA A 63 -0.39 -2.67 -5.78
N LEU A 64 0.70 -3.37 -6.09
CA LEU A 64 0.78 -4.82 -5.98
C LEU A 64 0.59 -5.28 -4.53
N PHE A 65 1.33 -4.69 -3.58
CA PHE A 65 1.20 -5.03 -2.15
C PHE A 65 -0.20 -4.72 -1.60
N ALA A 66 -0.75 -3.55 -1.90
CA ALA A 66 -2.08 -3.16 -1.46
C ALA A 66 -3.19 -4.04 -2.07
N SER A 67 -3.02 -4.50 -3.31
CA SER A 67 -3.95 -5.43 -3.94
C SER A 67 -4.01 -6.76 -3.17
N VAL A 68 -2.85 -7.35 -2.86
CA VAL A 68 -2.75 -8.62 -2.13
C VAL A 68 -3.26 -8.48 -0.70
N LEU A 69 -2.78 -7.47 0.02
CA LEU A 69 -3.17 -7.26 1.42
C LEU A 69 -4.64 -6.85 1.56
N GLY A 70 -5.14 -5.97 0.68
CA GLY A 70 -6.55 -5.59 0.66
C GLY A 70 -7.45 -6.79 0.39
N TRP A 71 -7.10 -7.63 -0.59
CA TRP A 71 -7.83 -8.87 -0.84
C TRP A 71 -7.83 -9.79 0.40
N TYR A 72 -6.67 -9.97 1.04
CA TYR A 72 -6.52 -10.80 2.23
C TYR A 72 -7.39 -10.31 3.40
N VAL A 73 -7.39 -8.99 3.66
CA VAL A 73 -8.23 -8.37 4.69
C VAL A 73 -9.72 -8.57 4.38
N ALA A 74 -10.15 -8.36 3.14
CA ALA A 74 -11.55 -8.58 2.75
C ALA A 74 -11.97 -10.04 2.89
N TRP A 75 -11.06 -10.98 2.62
CA TRP A 75 -11.29 -12.41 2.86
C TRP A 75 -11.44 -12.71 4.35
N MET A 76 -10.50 -12.27 5.20
CA MET A 76 -10.57 -12.48 6.65
C MET A 76 -11.87 -11.92 7.24
N HIS A 77 -12.24 -10.70 6.83
CA HIS A 77 -13.49 -10.08 7.25
C HIS A 77 -14.70 -10.96 6.91
N ASN A 78 -14.80 -11.43 5.66
CA ASN A 78 -15.93 -12.25 5.24
C ASN A 78 -15.99 -13.60 5.98
N VAL A 79 -14.84 -14.27 6.17
CA VAL A 79 -14.77 -15.54 6.91
C VAL A 79 -15.23 -15.36 8.36
N SER A 80 -14.85 -14.26 9.02
CA SER A 80 -15.25 -13.99 10.42
C SER A 80 -16.77 -13.90 10.61
N LEU A 81 -17.51 -13.49 9.57
CA LEU A 81 -18.97 -13.36 9.62
C LEU A 81 -19.69 -14.67 9.36
N VAL A 82 -19.07 -15.61 8.62
CA VAL A 82 -19.64 -16.92 8.34
C VAL A 82 -19.65 -17.79 9.62
N GLY A 83 -18.59 -17.75 10.42
CA GLY A 83 -18.53 -18.49 11.70
C GLY A 83 -19.37 -17.89 12.83
N GLY A 84 -19.78 -16.62 12.73
CA GLY A 84 -20.61 -15.95 13.74
C GLY A 84 -22.12 -16.19 13.59
N ALA A 85 -22.57 -16.63 12.42
CA ALA A 85 -23.99 -16.87 12.13
C ALA A 85 -24.49 -18.25 12.61
N GLU A 86 -23.60 -19.25 12.67
CA GLU A 86 -23.95 -20.64 13.04
C GLU A 86 -24.19 -20.83 14.55
N GLY A 87 -23.78 -19.86 15.38
CA GLY A 87 -24.05 -19.85 16.84
C GLY A 87 -25.29 -19.07 17.27
N ARG A 88 -26.13 -18.60 16.33
CA ARG A 88 -27.36 -17.82 16.59
C ARG A 88 -28.60 -18.37 15.87
N ALA A 89 -28.63 -19.67 15.58
CA ALA A 89 -29.80 -20.38 15.07
C ALA A 89 -30.36 -21.33 16.12
#